data_AF-A0A496SMS6-F1
#
_entry.id   AF-A0A496SMS6-F1
#
_cell.length_a   1.000
_cell.length_b   1.000
_cell.length_c   1.000
_cell.angle_alpha   90.00
_cell.angle_beta   90.00
_cell.angle_gamma   90.00
#
_symmetry.space_group_name_H-M   'P 1'
#
loop_
_entity.id
_entity.type
_entity.pdbx_description
1 polymer ?
#
loop_
_entity_poly.entity_id
_entity_poly.type
_entity_poly.pdbx_seq_one_letter_code
_entity_poly.pdbx_strand_id
1 'polypeptide(L)'
;MRSEHGEVLYLPPYRDLALRVAEVLDREYERVGRGVGYEGKAPVRAFLAPSEEAFDRLTSGRVPDWGKGCALPAYGVIVLQPFREGPGDLGTTLAHEVSHVLLHRAVGGKPLPRWFDEGVAMWYALEWGRAQSFRLALASLLGRLVPLEEVDEVLSFSPEKAELAYAESFSAVVFLL
;
A
#
# COMPACT_ATOMS: atom_id res chain seq x y z
N MET A 1 3.50 6.48 -18.81
CA MET A 1 4.58 5.52 -19.15
C MET A 1 4.05 4.14 -18.92
N ARG A 2 3.94 3.35 -20.00
CA ARG A 2 3.38 2.02 -19.94
C ARG A 2 4.43 1.02 -19.47
N SER A 3 3.97 0.02 -18.74
CA SER A 3 4.72 -1.15 -18.28
C SER A 3 3.96 -2.41 -18.70
N GLU A 4 4.43 -3.60 -18.35
CA GLU A 4 3.75 -4.85 -18.69
C GLU A 4 2.38 -4.95 -18.01
N HIS A 5 2.33 -4.62 -16.72
CA HIS A 5 1.15 -4.79 -15.88
C HIS A 5 0.45 -3.47 -15.54
N GLY A 6 0.83 -2.36 -16.17
CA GLY A 6 0.28 -1.08 -15.82
C GLY A 6 0.74 0.14 -16.60
N GLU A 7 0.43 1.30 -16.03
CA GLU A 7 0.86 2.61 -16.51
C GLU A 7 1.15 3.56 -15.35
N VAL A 8 2.27 4.25 -15.44
CA VAL A 8 2.66 5.33 -14.53
C VAL A 8 2.39 6.69 -15.18
N LEU A 9 1.54 7.50 -14.56
CA LEU A 9 1.23 8.88 -14.93
C LEU A 9 2.07 9.82 -14.05
N TYR A 10 2.81 10.73 -14.69
CA TYR A 10 3.80 11.57 -14.02
C TYR A 10 4.01 12.89 -14.78
N LEU A 11 4.49 13.92 -14.07
CA LEU A 11 4.96 15.16 -14.70
C LEU A 11 6.42 15.01 -15.19
N PRO A 12 6.85 15.72 -16.25
CA PRO A 12 8.17 15.53 -16.87
C PRO A 12 9.37 15.43 -15.91
N PRO A 13 9.47 16.21 -14.80
CA PRO A 13 10.58 16.09 -13.85
C PRO A 13 10.71 14.71 -13.17
N TYR A 14 9.63 13.93 -13.10
CA TYR A 14 9.61 12.62 -12.46
C TYR A 14 9.88 11.45 -13.42
N ARG A 15 10.38 11.70 -14.64
CA ARG A 15 10.56 10.64 -15.66
C ARG A 15 11.38 9.46 -15.17
N ASP A 16 12.54 9.71 -14.57
CA ASP A 16 13.43 8.64 -14.10
C ASP A 16 12.85 7.90 -12.90
N LEU A 17 12.12 8.62 -12.05
CA LEU A 17 11.38 7.99 -10.95
C LEU A 17 10.26 7.10 -11.47
N ALA A 18 9.51 7.58 -12.46
CA ALA A 18 8.42 6.83 -13.07
C ALA A 18 8.93 5.55 -13.76
N LEU A 19 10.15 5.53 -14.30
CA LEU A 19 10.77 4.33 -14.86
C LEU A 19 11.00 3.28 -13.76
N ARG A 20 11.54 3.71 -12.62
CA ARG A 20 11.72 2.83 -11.44
C ARG A 20 10.39 2.33 -10.89
N VAL A 21 9.40 3.22 -10.79
CA VAL A 21 8.04 2.86 -10.35
C VAL A 21 7.41 1.85 -11.28
N ALA A 22 7.59 1.96 -12.60
CA ALA A 22 7.09 0.99 -13.57
C ALA A 22 7.71 -0.41 -13.37
N GLU A 23 9.03 -0.46 -13.18
CA GLU A 23 9.75 -1.72 -12.92
C GLU A 23 9.32 -2.39 -11.61
N VAL A 24 9.20 -1.59 -10.53
CA VAL A 24 8.69 -2.07 -9.24
C VAL A 24 7.24 -2.53 -9.37
N LEU A 25 6.39 -1.77 -10.06
CA LEU A 25 4.98 -2.10 -10.28
C LEU A 25 4.84 -3.47 -10.95
N ASP A 26 5.58 -3.74 -12.02
CA ASP A 26 5.48 -5.00 -12.75
C ASP A 26 5.91 -6.19 -11.88
N ARG A 27 7.03 -6.04 -11.16
CA ARG A 27 7.52 -7.09 -10.26
C ARG A 27 6.54 -7.35 -9.11
N GLU A 28 6.03 -6.30 -8.47
CA GLU A 28 5.09 -6.43 -7.35
C GLU A 28 3.74 -6.97 -7.82
N TYR A 29 3.28 -6.57 -9.01
CA TYR A 29 2.06 -7.11 -9.58
C TYR A 29 2.13 -8.63 -9.69
N GLU A 30 3.24 -9.16 -10.21
CA GLU A 30 3.43 -10.60 -10.31
C GLU A 30 3.57 -11.28 -8.94
N ARG A 31 4.40 -10.71 -8.06
CA ARG A 31 4.69 -11.31 -6.75
C ARG A 31 3.43 -11.40 -5.90
N VAL A 32 2.73 -10.27 -5.76
CA VAL A 32 1.47 -10.18 -5.02
C VAL A 32 0.40 -11.01 -5.73
N GLY A 33 0.24 -10.83 -7.05
CA GLY A 33 -0.81 -11.52 -7.83
C GLY A 33 -0.75 -13.04 -7.67
N ARG A 34 0.45 -13.62 -7.74
CA ARG A 34 0.66 -15.06 -7.49
C ARG A 34 0.25 -15.45 -6.07
N GLY A 35 0.68 -14.69 -5.06
CA GLY A 35 0.45 -15.07 -3.67
C GLY A 35 -0.98 -14.83 -3.17
N VAL A 36 -1.71 -13.86 -3.74
CA VAL A 36 -3.15 -13.66 -3.44
C VAL A 36 -4.08 -14.47 -4.36
N GLY A 37 -3.53 -15.21 -5.32
CA GLY A 37 -4.31 -16.04 -6.25
C GLY A 37 -5.06 -15.25 -7.33
N TYR A 38 -4.57 -14.08 -7.72
CA TYR A 38 -5.14 -13.30 -8.81
C TYR A 38 -4.52 -13.71 -10.16
N GLU A 39 -5.33 -14.33 -11.02
CA GLU A 39 -4.92 -14.82 -12.35
C GLU A 39 -5.27 -13.86 -13.51
N GLY A 40 -5.85 -12.70 -13.20
CA GLY A 40 -6.28 -11.72 -14.20
C GLY A 40 -5.13 -10.86 -14.75
N LYS A 41 -5.45 -10.09 -15.80
CA LYS A 41 -4.49 -9.22 -16.53
C LYS A 41 -4.87 -7.74 -16.54
N ALA A 42 -5.80 -7.33 -15.69
CA ALA A 42 -6.24 -5.94 -15.65
C ALA A 42 -5.08 -5.03 -15.21
N PRO A 43 -4.76 -3.96 -15.96
CA PRO A 43 -3.61 -3.11 -15.64
C PRO A 43 -3.83 -2.29 -14.35
N VAL A 44 -2.75 -1.90 -13.68
CA VAL A 44 -2.76 -0.94 -12.56
C VAL A 44 -2.25 0.41 -13.04
N ARG A 45 -2.92 1.50 -12.65
CA ARG A 45 -2.50 2.88 -12.97
C ARG A 45 -1.90 3.54 -11.73
N ALA A 46 -0.63 3.91 -11.79
CA ALA A 46 0.04 4.64 -10.72
C ALA A 46 0.18 6.12 -11.07
N PHE A 47 -0.21 7.03 -10.19
CA PHE A 47 -0.10 8.47 -10.35
C PHE A 47 0.98 9.00 -9.41
N LEU A 48 1.97 9.71 -9.95
CA LEU A 48 2.96 10.44 -9.15
C LEU A 48 2.44 11.85 -8.88
N ALA A 49 1.87 12.07 -7.71
CA ALA A 49 1.33 13.36 -7.31
C ALA A 49 2.49 14.36 -7.08
N PRO A 50 2.56 15.48 -7.83
CA PRO A 50 3.70 16.40 -7.73
C PRO A 50 3.68 17.28 -6.47
N SER A 51 2.56 17.32 -5.74
CA SER A 51 2.38 18.09 -4.52
C SER A 51 1.31 17.47 -3.62
N GLU A 52 1.20 17.95 -2.39
CA GLU A 52 0.17 17.55 -1.43
C GLU A 52 -1.22 17.91 -1.95
N GLU A 53 -1.41 19.11 -2.50
CA GLU A 53 -2.70 19.53 -3.07
C GLU A 53 -3.09 18.71 -4.31
N ALA A 54 -2.11 18.21 -5.07
CA ALA A 54 -2.40 17.28 -6.16
C ALA A 54 -2.81 15.91 -5.63
N PHE A 55 -2.17 15.43 -4.56
CA PHE A 55 -2.53 14.18 -3.90
C PHE A 55 -3.95 14.24 -3.34
N ASP A 56 -4.28 15.27 -2.57
CA ASP A 56 -5.61 15.44 -1.96
C ASP A 56 -6.72 15.51 -3.00
N ARG A 57 -6.48 16.19 -4.13
CA ARG A 57 -7.45 16.23 -5.23
C ARG A 57 -7.66 14.85 -5.86
N LEU A 58 -6.59 14.06 -6.00
CA LEU A 58 -6.68 12.71 -6.57
C LEU A 58 -7.32 11.71 -5.60
N THR A 59 -7.15 11.89 -4.29
CA THR A 59 -7.70 11.03 -3.24
C THR A 59 -9.03 11.54 -2.66
N SER A 60 -9.52 12.68 -3.13
CA SER A 60 -10.70 13.39 -2.60
C SER A 60 -10.58 13.73 -1.10
N GLY A 61 -9.35 13.96 -0.61
CA GLY A 61 -9.07 14.30 0.80
C GLY A 61 -9.45 13.21 1.80
N ARG A 62 -9.57 11.95 1.36
CA ARG A 62 -9.97 10.82 2.22
C ARG A 62 -8.81 10.15 2.95
N VAL A 63 -7.59 10.55 2.62
CA VAL A 63 -6.36 9.96 3.17
C VAL A 63 -5.80 10.96 4.18
N PRO A 64 -5.48 10.54 5.41
CA PRO A 64 -4.86 11.41 6.40
C PRO A 64 -3.49 11.93 5.97
N ASP A 65 -3.06 13.04 6.56
CA ASP A 65 -1.80 13.73 6.24
C ASP A 65 -0.53 12.88 6.44
N TRP A 66 -0.63 11.78 7.19
CA TRP A 66 0.46 10.82 7.41
C TRP A 66 0.57 9.75 6.32
N GLY A 67 -0.47 9.58 5.49
CA GLY A 67 -0.46 8.65 4.38
C GLY A 67 0.63 9.00 3.37
N LYS A 68 1.36 7.99 2.87
CA LYS A 68 2.46 8.18 1.89
C LYS A 68 2.07 7.75 0.47
N GLY A 69 1.00 6.96 0.38
CA GLY A 69 0.37 6.47 -0.83
C GLY A 69 -1.11 6.26 -0.59
N CYS A 70 -1.84 5.97 -1.66
CA CYS A 70 -3.24 5.59 -1.59
C CYS A 70 -3.64 4.71 -2.78
N ALA A 71 -4.23 3.56 -2.48
CA ALA A 71 -4.92 2.74 -3.44
C ALA A 71 -6.42 3.11 -3.53
N LEU A 72 -6.93 3.07 -4.75
CA LEU A 72 -8.35 3.08 -5.07
C LEU A 72 -8.67 1.75 -5.77
N PRO A 73 -8.86 0.64 -5.01
CA PRO A 73 -8.82 -0.71 -5.55
C PRO A 73 -9.87 -0.99 -6.63
N ALA A 74 -11.09 -0.47 -6.43
CA ALA A 74 -12.20 -0.61 -7.38
C ALA A 74 -11.90 -0.04 -8.78
N TYR A 75 -10.94 0.90 -8.88
CA TYR A 75 -10.56 1.54 -10.15
C TYR A 75 -9.19 1.08 -10.67
N GLY A 76 -8.50 0.20 -9.93
CA GLY A 76 -7.12 -0.19 -10.22
C GLY A 76 -6.16 0.99 -10.26
N VAL A 77 -6.36 1.96 -9.36
CA VAL A 77 -5.58 3.20 -9.31
C VAL A 77 -4.77 3.24 -8.01
N ILE A 78 -3.53 3.72 -8.12
CA ILE A 78 -2.63 4.00 -7.01
C ILE A 78 -2.17 5.46 -7.17
N VAL A 79 -2.08 6.19 -6.08
CA VAL A 79 -1.54 7.55 -6.02
C VAL A 79 -0.36 7.54 -5.05
N LEU A 80 0.79 8.06 -5.48
CA LEU A 80 2.03 8.12 -4.68
C LEU A 80 2.48 9.56 -4.50
N GLN A 81 3.15 9.85 -3.39
CA GLN A 81 3.73 11.17 -3.08
C GLN A 81 5.27 11.14 -3.18
N PRO A 82 5.85 11.27 -4.40
CA PRO A 82 7.29 11.20 -4.63
C PRO A 82 8.14 12.27 -3.90
N PHE A 83 7.51 13.31 -3.33
CA PHE A 83 8.18 14.39 -2.61
C PHE A 83 8.30 14.13 -1.09
N ARG A 84 7.52 13.19 -0.54
CA ARG A 84 7.60 12.82 0.89
C ARG A 84 8.55 11.67 1.17
N GLU A 85 8.94 10.92 0.12
CA GLU A 85 9.68 9.66 0.26
C GLU A 85 11.00 9.67 -0.52
N GLY A 86 12.03 9.09 0.08
CA GLY A 86 13.24 8.69 -0.65
C GLY A 86 12.95 7.49 -1.57
N PRO A 87 13.81 7.19 -2.56
CA PRO A 87 13.56 6.13 -3.55
C PRO A 87 13.31 4.73 -2.97
N GLY A 88 13.92 4.37 -1.83
CA GLY A 88 13.70 3.07 -1.17
C GLY A 88 12.35 2.97 -0.45
N ASP A 89 11.87 4.08 0.11
CA ASP A 89 10.60 4.15 0.84
C ASP A 89 9.43 4.06 -0.16
N LEU A 90 9.57 4.68 -1.34
CA LEU A 90 8.56 4.63 -2.40
C LEU A 90 8.30 3.21 -2.93
N GLY A 91 9.33 2.36 -2.99
CA GLY A 91 9.15 0.96 -3.40
C GLY A 91 8.34 0.15 -2.38
N THR A 92 8.57 0.41 -1.09
CA THR A 92 7.81 -0.19 0.02
C THR A 92 6.34 0.24 -0.04
N THR A 93 6.10 1.55 -0.19
CA THR A 93 4.75 2.12 -0.34
C THR A 93 4.06 1.55 -1.57
N LEU A 94 4.73 1.46 -2.72
CA LEU A 94 4.12 0.89 -3.92
C LEU A 94 3.74 -0.59 -3.75
N ALA A 95 4.58 -1.40 -3.09
CA ALA A 95 4.24 -2.80 -2.79
C ALA A 95 2.99 -2.90 -1.90
N HIS A 96 2.86 -2.03 -0.91
CA HIS A 96 1.66 -1.91 -0.07
C HIS A 96 0.43 -1.60 -0.92
N GLU A 97 0.47 -0.51 -1.71
CA GLU A 97 -0.70 -0.06 -2.49
C GLU A 97 -1.10 -1.05 -3.61
N VAL A 98 -0.14 -1.72 -4.25
CA VAL A 98 -0.41 -2.78 -5.24
C VAL A 98 -1.15 -3.94 -4.59
N SER A 99 -0.82 -4.27 -3.34
CA SER A 99 -1.44 -5.36 -2.60
C SER A 99 -2.94 -5.15 -2.42
N HIS A 100 -3.38 -3.95 -2.05
CA HIS A 100 -4.81 -3.63 -1.96
C HIS A 100 -5.53 -3.83 -3.29
N VAL A 101 -4.95 -3.36 -4.40
CA VAL A 101 -5.57 -3.48 -5.73
C VAL A 101 -5.71 -4.94 -6.14
N LEU A 102 -4.66 -5.75 -5.97
CA LEU A 102 -4.67 -7.13 -6.41
C LEU A 102 -5.46 -8.05 -5.49
N LEU A 103 -5.42 -7.82 -4.17
CA LEU A 103 -6.28 -8.54 -3.23
C LEU A 103 -7.76 -8.26 -3.50
N HIS A 104 -8.14 -7.00 -3.72
CA HIS A 104 -9.50 -6.63 -4.11
C HIS A 104 -9.97 -7.36 -5.36
N ARG A 105 -9.08 -7.50 -6.37
CA ARG A 105 -9.39 -8.23 -7.60
C ARG A 105 -9.49 -9.74 -7.37
N ALA A 106 -8.59 -10.32 -6.56
CA ALA A 106 -8.59 -11.73 -6.23
C ALA A 106 -9.91 -12.17 -5.59
N VAL A 107 -10.47 -11.34 -4.71
CA VAL A 107 -11.74 -11.62 -4.04
C VAL A 107 -12.98 -11.19 -4.85
N GLY A 108 -12.79 -10.77 -6.10
CA GLY A 108 -13.88 -10.34 -6.99
C GLY A 108 -14.60 -9.08 -6.51
N GLY A 109 -13.89 -8.19 -5.83
CA GLY A 109 -14.42 -6.93 -5.29
C GLY A 109 -15.27 -7.07 -4.03
N LYS A 110 -15.32 -8.26 -3.42
CA LYS A 110 -16.01 -8.47 -2.15
C LYS A 110 -15.33 -7.69 -1.02
N PRO A 111 -16.10 -7.17 -0.04
CA PRO A 111 -15.52 -6.51 1.13
C PRO A 111 -14.72 -7.51 1.96
N LEU A 112 -13.60 -7.04 2.51
CA LEU A 112 -12.75 -7.76 3.46
C LEU A 112 -12.66 -6.97 4.77
N PRO A 113 -12.46 -7.63 5.92
CA PRO A 113 -12.10 -6.94 7.15
C PRO A 113 -10.85 -6.09 6.91
N ARG A 114 -10.83 -4.82 7.40
CA ARG A 114 -9.72 -3.91 7.08
C ARG A 114 -8.40 -4.40 7.64
N TRP A 115 -8.40 -5.03 8.82
CA TRP A 115 -7.19 -5.65 9.37
C TRP A 115 -6.57 -6.70 8.43
N PHE A 116 -7.37 -7.43 7.67
CA PHE A 116 -6.84 -8.44 6.76
C PHE A 116 -6.25 -7.80 5.51
N ASP A 117 -6.95 -6.82 4.94
CA ASP A 117 -6.49 -6.05 3.77
C ASP A 117 -5.16 -5.33 4.07
N GLU A 118 -5.10 -4.60 5.18
CA GLU A 118 -3.89 -3.92 5.67
C GLU A 118 -2.77 -4.89 6.03
N GLY A 119 -3.11 -6.02 6.68
CA GLY A 119 -2.13 -7.04 7.08
C GLY A 119 -1.45 -7.70 5.88
N VAL A 120 -2.21 -8.03 4.84
CA VAL A 120 -1.67 -8.55 3.58
C VAL A 120 -0.80 -7.49 2.89
N ALA A 121 -1.27 -6.25 2.82
CA ALA A 121 -0.48 -5.16 2.23
C ALA A 121 0.84 -4.94 2.97
N MET A 122 0.84 -4.99 4.30
CA MET A 122 2.04 -4.93 5.13
C MET A 122 2.95 -6.15 4.94
N TRP A 123 2.40 -7.35 4.74
CA TRP A 123 3.19 -8.56 4.47
C TRP A 123 4.05 -8.38 3.23
N TYR A 124 3.43 -7.95 2.14
CA TYR A 124 4.14 -7.70 0.89
C TYR A 124 5.08 -6.48 0.99
N ALA A 125 4.70 -5.42 1.71
CA ALA A 125 5.53 -4.23 1.85
C ALA A 125 6.81 -4.47 2.67
N LEU A 126 6.74 -5.24 3.76
CA LEU A 126 7.89 -5.42 4.67
C LEU A 126 8.99 -6.33 4.11
N GLU A 127 8.67 -7.19 3.13
CA GLU A 127 9.69 -7.90 2.34
C GLU A 127 10.63 -6.94 1.61
N TRP A 128 10.20 -5.69 1.38
CA TRP A 128 10.94 -4.69 0.60
C TRP A 128 11.93 -3.82 1.39
N GLY A 129 11.94 -3.80 2.73
CA GLY A 129 13.01 -3.03 3.37
C GLY A 129 13.04 -2.71 4.86
N ARG A 130 12.06 -3.04 5.71
CA ARG A 130 12.14 -2.63 7.14
C ARG A 130 11.54 -3.61 8.14
N ALA A 131 12.17 -4.77 8.30
CA ALA A 131 11.89 -5.67 9.42
C ALA A 131 12.19 -5.03 10.80
N GLN A 132 13.10 -4.04 10.89
CA GLN A 132 13.59 -3.51 12.16
C GLN A 132 12.61 -2.57 12.87
N SER A 133 12.04 -1.59 12.16
CA SER A 133 10.99 -0.71 12.71
C SER A 133 9.75 -1.52 13.09
N PHE A 134 9.44 -2.55 12.31
CA PHE A 134 8.31 -3.43 12.56
C PHE A 134 8.50 -4.31 13.81
N ARG A 135 9.72 -4.79 14.07
CA ARG A 135 10.05 -5.50 15.32
C ARG A 135 9.92 -4.62 16.56
N LEU A 136 10.19 -3.31 16.44
CA LEU A 136 9.97 -2.35 17.53
C LEU A 136 8.48 -2.13 17.78
N ALA A 137 7.66 -2.02 16.73
CA ALA A 137 6.21 -1.96 16.84
C ALA A 137 5.63 -3.24 17.49
N LEU A 138 6.11 -4.42 17.07
CA LEU A 138 5.75 -5.70 17.68
C LEU A 138 6.18 -5.81 19.15
N ALA A 139 7.34 -5.25 19.52
CA ALA A 139 7.77 -5.20 20.92
C ALA A 139 6.88 -4.27 21.77
N SER A 140 6.37 -3.19 21.19
CA SER A 140 5.36 -2.31 21.82
C SER A 140 4.00 -3.01 21.98
N LEU A 141 3.66 -3.92 21.05
CA LEU A 141 2.42 -4.71 21.05
C LEU A 141 2.19 -5.49 22.35
N LEU A 142 3.27 -6.04 22.92
CA LEU A 142 3.22 -6.91 24.11
C LEU A 142 2.70 -6.20 25.37
N GLY A 143 2.40 -4.89 25.31
CA GLY A 143 1.75 -4.14 26.38
C GLY A 143 0.54 -3.28 25.99
N ARG A 144 0.13 -3.21 24.71
CA ARG A 144 -0.96 -2.33 24.22
C ARG A 144 -1.59 -2.90 22.94
N LEU A 145 -2.67 -3.68 23.06
CA LEU A 145 -3.41 -4.23 21.92
C LEU A 145 -4.59 -3.33 21.52
N VAL A 146 -4.81 -3.13 20.22
CA VAL A 146 -6.03 -2.59 19.62
C VAL A 146 -6.89 -3.79 19.17
N PRO A 147 -8.20 -3.82 19.48
CA PRO A 147 -9.09 -4.85 18.94
C PRO A 147 -9.08 -4.80 17.40
N LEU A 148 -8.96 -5.95 16.72
CA LEU A 148 -8.89 -6.00 15.24
C LEU A 148 -10.12 -5.39 14.55
N GLU A 149 -11.26 -5.35 15.23
CA GLU A 149 -12.49 -4.68 14.77
C GLU A 149 -12.32 -3.16 14.70
N GLU A 150 -11.46 -2.55 15.51
CA GLU A 150 -11.19 -1.11 15.46
C GLU A 150 -10.32 -0.70 14.26
N VAL A 151 -9.64 -1.64 13.60
CA VAL A 151 -8.81 -1.34 12.41
C VAL A 151 -9.68 -0.82 11.25
N ASP A 152 -10.98 -1.09 11.27
CA ASP A 152 -11.91 -0.54 10.28
C ASP A 152 -11.91 1.01 10.27
N GLU A 153 -11.52 1.65 11.38
CA GLU A 153 -11.43 3.10 11.54
C GLU A 153 -9.99 3.65 11.40
N VAL A 154 -9.04 2.88 10.85
CA VAL A 154 -7.60 3.25 10.82
C VAL A 154 -7.32 4.64 10.23
N LEU A 155 -8.15 5.10 9.29
CA LEU A 155 -8.02 6.42 8.67
C LEU A 155 -8.38 7.58 9.61
N SER A 156 -8.99 7.32 10.77
CA SER A 156 -9.30 8.32 11.79
C SER A 156 -8.24 8.39 12.91
N PHE A 157 -7.25 7.49 12.87
CA PHE A 157 -6.28 7.33 13.94
C PHE A 157 -5.14 8.36 13.87
N SER A 158 -4.51 8.60 15.03
CA SER A 158 -3.21 9.27 15.06
C SER A 158 -2.16 8.41 14.34
N PRO A 159 -1.07 9.00 13.82
CA PRO A 159 -0.02 8.24 13.15
C PRO A 159 0.48 7.05 13.97
N GLU A 160 0.69 7.24 15.28
CA GLU A 160 1.18 6.20 16.18
C GLU A 160 0.17 5.06 16.38
N LYS A 161 -1.13 5.38 16.46
CA LYS A 161 -2.19 4.36 16.56
C LYS A 161 -2.38 3.64 15.22
N ALA A 162 -2.21 4.31 14.09
CA ALA A 162 -2.23 3.69 12.76
C ALA A 162 -1.05 2.71 12.58
N GLU A 163 0.17 3.11 12.97
CA GLU A 163 1.33 2.21 12.94
C GLU A 163 1.13 0.96 13.80
N LEU A 164 0.51 1.09 14.97
CA LEU A 164 0.17 -0.04 15.83
C LEU A 164 -0.88 -0.96 15.16
N ALA A 165 -1.94 -0.39 14.59
CA ALA A 165 -2.98 -1.14 13.89
C ALA A 165 -2.42 -1.92 12.68
N TYR A 166 -1.48 -1.34 11.93
CA TYR A 166 -0.75 -2.03 10.86
C TYR A 166 0.12 -3.17 11.39
N ALA A 167 0.76 -2.98 12.55
CA ALA A 167 1.57 -4.02 13.17
C ALA A 167 0.75 -5.24 13.61
N GLU A 168 -0.43 -5.00 14.18
CA GLU A 168 -1.37 -6.05 14.58
C GLU A 168 -1.96 -6.79 13.39
N SER A 169 -2.38 -6.04 12.37
CA SER A 169 -2.92 -6.57 11.12
C SER A 169 -1.95 -7.53 10.45
N PHE A 170 -0.69 -7.14 10.32
CA PHE A 170 0.35 -8.03 9.79
C PHE A 170 0.58 -9.24 10.71
N SER A 171 0.69 -9.04 12.03
CA SER A 171 0.90 -10.15 12.98
C SER A 171 -0.21 -11.20 12.87
N ALA A 172 -1.46 -10.76 12.73
CA ALA A 172 -2.61 -11.62 12.51
C ALA A 172 -2.53 -12.39 11.19
N VAL A 173 -2.14 -11.74 10.09
CA VAL A 173 -1.93 -12.42 8.80
C VAL A 173 -0.80 -13.44 8.88
N VAL A 174 0.33 -13.10 9.50
CA VAL A 174 1.46 -14.03 9.68
C VAL A 174 1.06 -15.26 10.49
N PHE A 175 0.24 -15.08 11.53
CA PHE A 175 -0.26 -16.20 12.33
C PHE A 175 -1.14 -17.18 11.52
N LEU A 176 -1.77 -16.72 10.44
CA LEU A 176 -2.64 -17.54 9.59
C LEU A 176 -1.93 -18.30 8.47
N LEU A 177 -0.65 -17.97 8.19
CA LEU A 177 0.19 -18.60 7.16
C LEU A 177 1.02 -19.75 7.73
#